data_AF-A0A4Y8CHM4-F1
#
_entry.id   AF-A0A4Y8CHM4-F1
#
_cell.length_a   1.000
_cell.length_b   1.000
_cell.length_c   1.000
_cell.angle_alpha   90.00
_cell.angle_beta   90.00
_cell.angle_gamma   90.00
#
_symmetry.space_group_name_H-M   'P 1'
#
loop_
_entity.id
_entity.type
_entity.pdbx_description
1 polymer ?
#
loop_
_entity_poly.entity_id
_entity_poly.type
_entity_poly.pdbx_seq_one_letter_code
_entity_poly.pdbx_strand_id
1 'polypeptide(L)'
;MNFWGIIKEDFSQPKAQDPAFNSCIELFFNYPGVWAVVNYRFAHFFYIRNFKRIARMISGISQFLTGVDLHPGAELGRRIFIDHANGVVIGQTAIIEDDVLIYQGVTLGGTSLEKGTKRHPTIKKGVIIGSGAKVLGNITIGENAKIGSNAVVVKDVGANLTAVGIPAYIIEERKNKNIRAIDANCDDKL
;
A
#
# COMPACT_ATOMS: atom_id res chain seq x y z
N MET A 1 5.16 -16.12 -14.73
CA MET A 1 3.79 -16.53 -14.34
C MET A 1 2.79 -15.83 -15.25
N ASN A 2 1.64 -16.42 -15.56
CA ASN A 2 0.65 -15.79 -16.45
C ASN A 2 -0.19 -14.71 -15.73
N PHE A 3 -0.87 -13.86 -16.50
CA PHE A 3 -1.71 -12.77 -15.99
C PHE A 3 -2.75 -13.24 -14.96
N TRP A 4 -3.43 -14.36 -15.25
CA TRP A 4 -4.42 -14.96 -14.36
C TRP A 4 -3.83 -15.48 -13.05
N GLY A 5 -2.58 -15.96 -13.08
CA GLY A 5 -1.87 -16.38 -11.89
C GLY A 5 -1.61 -15.20 -10.93
N ILE A 6 -1.29 -14.02 -11.46
CA ILE A 6 -1.13 -12.80 -10.64
C ILE A 6 -2.45 -12.41 -10.00
N ILE A 7 -3.55 -12.41 -10.77
CA ILE A 7 -4.89 -12.10 -10.22
C ILE A 7 -5.26 -13.08 -9.11
N LYS A 8 -4.96 -14.38 -9.28
CA LYS A 8 -5.21 -15.38 -8.25
C LYS A 8 -4.44 -15.11 -6.96
N GLU A 9 -3.21 -14.61 -7.06
CA GLU A 9 -2.42 -14.17 -5.90
C GLU A 9 -3.00 -12.92 -5.24
N ASP A 10 -3.49 -11.95 -6.03
CA ASP A 10 -4.11 -10.73 -5.51
C ASP A 10 -5.35 -11.09 -4.67
N PHE A 11 -6.19 -12.02 -5.14
CA PHE A 11 -7.35 -12.52 -4.38
C PHE A 11 -7.00 -13.37 -3.15
N SER A 12 -5.78 -13.91 -3.05
CA SER A 12 -5.39 -14.70 -1.87
C SER A 12 -4.84 -13.86 -0.72
N GLN A 13 -4.59 -12.56 -0.92
CA GLN A 13 -3.98 -11.70 0.09
C GLN A 13 -4.83 -11.51 1.35
N PRO A 14 -6.16 -11.27 1.28
CA PRO A 14 -6.98 -11.13 2.48
C PRO A 14 -6.85 -12.33 3.42
N LYS A 15 -6.98 -13.55 2.87
CA LYS A 15 -6.82 -14.79 3.64
C LYS A 15 -5.45 -14.92 4.30
N ALA A 16 -4.40 -14.39 3.68
CA ALA A 16 -3.03 -14.52 4.16
C ALA A 16 -2.65 -13.47 5.19
N GLN A 17 -3.21 -12.25 5.11
CA GLN A 17 -2.74 -11.09 5.84
C GLN A 17 -3.77 -10.48 6.80
N ASP A 18 -5.07 -10.71 6.59
CA ASP A 18 -6.13 -10.11 7.39
C ASP A 18 -6.72 -11.14 8.39
N PRO A 19 -6.50 -10.96 9.71
CA PRO A 19 -7.10 -11.80 10.73
C PRO A 19 -8.63 -11.77 10.76
N ALA A 20 -9.27 -10.74 10.19
CA ALA A 20 -10.73 -10.61 10.14
C ALA A 20 -11.36 -11.38 8.96
N PHE A 21 -10.57 -12.00 8.08
CA PHE A 21 -11.08 -12.78 6.96
C PHE A 21 -11.77 -14.06 7.44
N ASN A 22 -13.08 -14.19 7.21
CA ASN A 22 -13.83 -15.40 7.61
C ASN A 22 -14.23 -16.26 6.42
N SER A 23 -14.45 -15.68 5.23
CA SER A 23 -14.95 -16.44 4.09
C SER A 23 -14.71 -15.78 2.72
N CYS A 24 -14.69 -16.60 1.66
CA CYS A 24 -14.47 -16.10 0.29
C CYS A 24 -15.58 -15.17 -0.23
N ILE A 25 -16.80 -15.21 0.32
CA ILE A 25 -17.87 -14.31 -0.11
C ILE A 25 -17.55 -12.86 0.28
N GLU A 26 -16.79 -12.65 1.36
CA GLU A 26 -16.36 -11.32 1.82
C GLU A 26 -15.43 -10.65 0.80
N LEU A 27 -14.69 -11.41 -0.02
CA LEU A 27 -13.87 -10.85 -1.11
C LEU A 27 -14.68 -9.96 -2.05
N PHE A 28 -15.96 -10.27 -2.26
CA PHE A 28 -16.82 -9.50 -3.15
C PHE A 28 -17.31 -8.20 -2.51
N PHE A 29 -17.60 -8.20 -1.20
CA PHE A 29 -18.29 -7.09 -0.53
C PHE A 29 -17.38 -6.21 0.34
N ASN A 30 -16.31 -6.78 0.92
CA ASN A 30 -15.58 -6.17 2.03
C ASN A 30 -14.12 -5.83 1.71
N TYR A 31 -13.60 -6.25 0.54
CA TYR A 31 -12.19 -6.03 0.16
C TYR A 31 -12.03 -5.13 -1.07
N PRO A 32 -12.43 -3.84 -1.00
CA PRO A 32 -12.30 -2.90 -2.11
C PRO A 32 -10.84 -2.72 -2.57
N GLY A 33 -9.85 -2.92 -1.69
CA GLY A 33 -8.43 -2.86 -2.04
C GLY A 33 -7.99 -3.96 -3.01
N VAL A 34 -8.51 -5.18 -2.85
CA VAL A 34 -8.25 -6.29 -3.79
C VAL A 34 -8.84 -5.94 -5.17
N TRP A 35 -10.08 -5.46 -5.19
CA TRP A 35 -10.72 -5.01 -6.44
C TRP A 35 -9.94 -3.89 -7.11
N ALA A 36 -9.40 -2.94 -6.35
CA ALA A 36 -8.59 -1.86 -6.89
C ALA A 36 -7.32 -2.38 -7.58
N VAL A 37 -6.60 -3.32 -6.95
CA VAL A 37 -5.40 -3.94 -7.53
C VAL A 37 -5.76 -4.73 -8.79
N VAL A 38 -6.80 -5.56 -8.75
CA VAL A 38 -7.24 -6.37 -9.92
C VAL A 38 -7.65 -5.47 -11.09
N ASN A 39 -8.48 -4.46 -10.85
CA ASN A 39 -8.89 -3.49 -11.87
C ASN A 39 -7.68 -2.75 -12.45
N TYR A 40 -6.71 -2.38 -11.61
CA TYR A 40 -5.45 -1.82 -12.07
C TYR A 40 -4.69 -2.78 -12.98
N ARG A 41 -4.64 -4.09 -12.72
CA ARG A 41 -3.94 -5.05 -13.63
C ARG A 41 -4.50 -4.95 -15.06
N PHE A 42 -5.82 -4.86 -15.20
CA PHE A 42 -6.46 -4.65 -16.50
C PHE A 42 -6.17 -3.25 -17.06
N ALA A 43 -6.29 -2.20 -16.25
CA ALA A 43 -6.02 -0.83 -16.68
C ALA A 43 -4.56 -0.67 -17.17
N HIS A 44 -3.60 -1.21 -16.43
CA HIS A 44 -2.18 -1.23 -16.76
C HIS A 44 -1.91 -2.02 -18.05
N PHE A 45 -2.56 -3.17 -18.23
CA PHE A 45 -2.48 -3.96 -19.46
C PHE A 45 -2.83 -3.14 -20.72
N PHE A 46 -3.88 -2.32 -20.66
CA PHE A 46 -4.25 -1.40 -21.74
C PHE A 46 -3.29 -0.21 -21.83
N TYR A 47 -2.82 0.30 -20.69
CA TYR A 47 -1.92 1.45 -20.62
C TYR A 47 -0.60 1.19 -21.38
N ILE A 48 0.05 0.04 -21.12
CA ILE A 48 1.33 -0.32 -21.76
C ILE A 48 1.18 -0.63 -23.26
N ARG A 49 -0.04 -0.92 -23.73
CA ARG A 49 -0.39 -1.09 -25.15
C ARG A 49 -0.80 0.20 -25.83
N ASN A 50 -0.53 1.35 -25.20
CA ASN A 50 -0.89 2.68 -25.67
C ASN A 50 -2.39 2.99 -25.74
N PHE A 51 -3.28 2.13 -25.21
CA PHE A 51 -4.71 2.42 -25.05
C PHE A 51 -4.98 3.25 -23.78
N LYS A 52 -4.30 4.40 -23.67
CA LYS A 52 -4.27 5.22 -22.44
C LYS A 52 -5.65 5.75 -22.02
N ARG A 53 -6.53 6.05 -22.98
CA ARG A 53 -7.91 6.52 -22.69
C ARG A 53 -8.74 5.44 -22.00
N ILE A 54 -8.69 4.21 -22.54
CA ILE A 54 -9.38 3.05 -21.95
C ILE A 54 -8.83 2.76 -20.56
N ALA A 55 -7.49 2.74 -20.41
CA ALA A 55 -6.84 2.56 -19.13
C ALA A 55 -7.30 3.59 -18.07
N ARG A 56 -7.36 4.88 -18.44
CA ARG A 56 -7.82 5.96 -17.54
C ARG A 56 -9.31 5.83 -17.20
N MET A 57 -10.14 5.38 -18.14
CA MET A 57 -11.56 5.12 -17.87
C MET A 57 -11.73 3.98 -16.86
N ILE A 58 -11.00 2.87 -17.03
CA ILE A 58 -11.02 1.74 -16.07
C ILE A 58 -10.57 2.22 -14.69
N SER A 59 -9.47 2.98 -14.59
CA SER A 59 -9.03 3.54 -13.31
C SER A 59 -10.06 4.47 -12.68
N GLY A 60 -10.75 5.31 -13.46
CA GLY A 60 -11.80 6.19 -12.94
C GLY A 60 -13.01 5.43 -12.40
N ILE A 61 -13.47 4.39 -13.11
CA ILE A 61 -14.54 3.51 -12.62
C ILE A 61 -14.09 2.76 -11.36
N SER A 62 -12.86 2.24 -11.35
CA SER A 62 -12.31 1.57 -10.17
C SER A 62 -12.25 2.50 -8.96
N GLN A 63 -11.80 3.75 -9.15
CA GLN A 63 -11.76 4.76 -8.09
C GLN A 63 -13.15 5.02 -7.51
N PHE A 64 -14.16 5.16 -8.38
CA PHE A 64 -15.54 5.35 -7.93
C PHE A 64 -16.06 4.17 -7.09
N LEU A 65 -15.74 2.94 -7.47
CA LEU A 65 -16.22 1.73 -6.79
C LEU A 65 -15.43 1.39 -5.51
N THR A 66 -14.15 1.74 -5.44
CA THR A 66 -13.23 1.25 -4.39
C THR A 66 -12.69 2.34 -3.48
N GLY A 67 -12.81 3.62 -3.85
CA GLY A 67 -12.21 4.74 -3.13
C GLY A 67 -10.68 4.85 -3.28
N VAL A 68 -10.06 4.04 -4.16
CA VAL A 68 -8.62 4.03 -4.43
C VAL A 68 -8.32 4.76 -5.74
N ASP A 69 -7.51 5.82 -5.70
CA ASP A 69 -6.95 6.44 -6.90
C ASP A 69 -5.62 5.77 -7.26
N LEU A 70 -5.68 4.80 -8.16
CA LEU A 70 -4.51 4.07 -8.63
C LEU A 70 -4.28 4.34 -10.12
N HIS A 71 -3.24 5.13 -10.40
CA HIS A 71 -2.93 5.52 -11.77
C HIS A 71 -2.43 4.30 -12.58
N PRO A 72 -2.95 4.04 -13.80
CA PRO A 72 -2.64 2.83 -14.55
C PRO A 72 -1.21 2.79 -15.10
N GLY A 73 -0.51 3.92 -15.06
CA GLY A 73 0.92 4.03 -15.39
C GLY A 73 1.88 3.66 -14.26
N ALA A 74 1.39 3.49 -13.03
CA ALA A 74 2.23 2.97 -11.94
C ALA A 74 2.72 1.56 -12.27
N GLU A 75 3.76 1.09 -11.61
CA GLU A 75 4.30 -0.26 -11.74
C GLU A 75 4.12 -1.02 -10.42
N LEU A 76 3.30 -2.07 -10.42
CA LEU A 76 3.05 -2.90 -9.24
C LEU A 76 3.60 -4.31 -9.43
N GLY A 77 4.34 -4.78 -8.44
CA GLY A 77 4.74 -6.16 -8.24
C GLY A 77 3.56 -7.04 -7.84
N ARG A 78 3.83 -8.17 -7.20
CA ARG A 78 2.86 -9.23 -6.85
C ARG A 78 2.48 -9.15 -5.38
N ARG A 79 1.29 -9.68 -5.05
CA ARG A 79 0.84 -9.83 -3.65
C ARG A 79 0.84 -8.49 -2.89
N ILE A 80 0.47 -7.42 -3.59
CA ILE A 80 0.22 -6.13 -2.98
C ILE A 80 -1.10 -6.24 -2.23
N PHE A 81 -1.11 -5.88 -0.95
CA PHE A 81 -2.33 -5.85 -0.16
C PHE A 81 -2.66 -4.42 0.24
N ILE A 82 -3.81 -3.93 -0.22
CA ILE A 82 -4.35 -2.64 0.20
C ILE A 82 -5.45 -2.92 1.21
N ASP A 83 -5.14 -2.71 2.48
CA ASP A 83 -6.08 -2.94 3.58
C ASP A 83 -6.86 -1.67 3.89
N HIS A 84 -8.16 -1.81 4.12
CA HIS A 84 -9.13 -0.73 4.33
C HIS A 84 -9.17 0.40 3.27
N ALA A 85 -8.43 0.28 2.17
CA ALA A 85 -8.41 0.94 0.85
C ALA A 85 -8.84 2.42 0.66
N ASN A 86 -9.87 2.89 1.36
CA ASN A 86 -10.44 4.22 1.24
C ASN A 86 -9.37 5.32 1.33
N GLY A 87 -9.35 6.20 0.33
CA GLY A 87 -8.47 7.36 0.30
C GLY A 87 -7.01 7.04 -0.03
N VAL A 88 -6.70 5.82 -0.47
CA VAL A 88 -5.36 5.49 -1.00
C VAL A 88 -5.16 6.16 -2.35
N VAL A 89 -4.00 6.79 -2.54
CA VAL A 89 -3.61 7.49 -3.77
C VAL A 89 -2.23 7.02 -4.21
N ILE A 90 -2.12 6.47 -5.42
CA ILE A 90 -0.88 5.95 -6.01
C ILE A 90 -0.67 6.59 -7.38
N GLY A 91 0.34 7.46 -7.45
CA GLY A 91 0.57 8.27 -8.63
C GLY A 91 1.29 7.57 -9.79
N GLN A 92 1.28 8.24 -10.94
CA GLN A 92 1.65 7.66 -12.24
C GLN A 92 3.01 6.99 -12.32
N THR A 93 4.03 7.50 -11.64
CA THR A 93 5.41 6.98 -11.75
C THR A 93 5.82 6.25 -10.49
N ALA A 94 4.87 5.84 -9.66
CA ALA A 94 5.14 5.03 -8.48
C ALA A 94 5.58 3.63 -8.93
N ILE A 95 6.57 3.09 -8.25
CA ILE A 95 7.01 1.70 -8.41
C ILE A 95 6.77 1.04 -7.06
N ILE A 96 6.07 -0.08 -7.02
CA ILE A 96 5.76 -0.83 -5.81
C ILE A 96 6.17 -2.27 -6.09
N GLU A 97 7.13 -2.80 -5.35
CA GLU A 97 7.60 -4.19 -5.49
C GLU A 97 6.69 -5.17 -4.75
N ASP A 98 7.05 -6.45 -4.76
CA ASP A 98 6.26 -7.54 -4.21
C ASP A 98 5.98 -7.41 -2.70
N ASP A 99 4.89 -8.04 -2.23
CA ASP A 99 4.61 -8.25 -0.80
C ASP A 99 4.46 -6.95 0.03
N VAL A 100 4.09 -5.84 -0.61
CA VAL A 100 3.86 -4.56 0.08
C VAL A 100 2.46 -4.50 0.66
N LEU A 101 2.36 -4.05 1.91
CA LEU A 101 1.11 -3.77 2.62
C LEU A 101 0.88 -2.26 2.73
N ILE A 102 -0.29 -1.81 2.28
CA ILE A 102 -0.69 -0.40 2.27
C ILE A 102 -2.03 -0.26 3.00
N TYR A 103 -2.06 0.56 4.04
CA TYR A 103 -3.31 0.87 4.75
C TYR A 103 -4.06 2.06 4.13
N GLN A 104 -5.30 2.27 4.59
CA GLN A 104 -6.18 3.35 4.15
C GLN A 104 -5.53 4.75 4.26
N GLY A 105 -5.93 5.67 3.38
CA GLY A 105 -5.49 7.08 3.40
C GLY A 105 -4.02 7.32 3.03
N VAL A 106 -3.28 6.28 2.62
CA VAL A 106 -1.89 6.42 2.18
C VAL A 106 -1.79 7.16 0.85
N THR A 107 -0.77 8.02 0.70
CA THR A 107 -0.46 8.67 -0.58
C THR A 107 0.97 8.39 -0.99
N LEU A 108 1.15 7.84 -2.19
CA LEU A 108 2.42 7.76 -2.92
C LEU A 108 2.42 8.87 -3.98
N GLY A 109 2.81 10.07 -3.55
CA GLY A 109 2.56 11.33 -4.24
C GLY A 109 3.78 11.92 -4.94
N GLY A 110 3.54 12.77 -5.94
CA GLY A 110 4.57 13.50 -6.65
C GLY A 110 4.86 14.88 -6.05
N THR A 111 6.10 15.36 -6.19
CA THR A 111 6.50 16.71 -5.75
C THR A 111 6.89 17.66 -6.89
N SER A 112 6.92 17.17 -8.14
CA SER A 112 7.24 17.95 -9.34
C SER A 112 6.03 18.06 -10.27
N LEU A 113 5.90 19.20 -10.95
CA LEU A 113 4.92 19.45 -12.02
C LEU A 113 5.43 19.08 -13.41
N GLU A 114 6.71 18.75 -13.53
CA GLU A 114 7.32 18.37 -14.80
C GLU A 114 6.71 17.07 -15.33
N LYS A 115 6.24 17.12 -16.57
CA LYS A 115 5.62 15.96 -17.22
C LYS A 115 6.70 15.04 -17.77
N GLY A 116 6.46 13.74 -17.64
CA GLY A 116 7.35 12.71 -18.19
C GLY A 116 8.53 12.33 -17.29
N THR A 117 8.74 12.99 -16.16
CA THR A 117 9.80 12.65 -15.22
C THR A 117 9.30 11.77 -14.07
N LYS A 118 10.21 10.93 -13.54
CA LYS A 118 10.00 10.15 -12.31
C LYS A 118 9.88 11.13 -11.13
N ARG A 119 8.75 11.05 -10.41
CA ARG A 119 8.40 12.02 -9.37
C ARG A 119 7.66 11.42 -8.18
N HIS A 120 7.22 10.18 -8.28
CA HIS A 120 6.57 9.44 -7.19
C HIS A 120 7.55 8.46 -6.56
N PRO A 121 7.23 7.86 -5.40
CA PRO A 121 8.14 6.98 -4.68
C PRO A 121 8.43 5.66 -5.39
N THR A 122 9.48 5.00 -4.95
CA THR A 122 9.76 3.58 -5.18
C THR A 122 9.66 2.85 -3.86
N ILE A 123 8.73 1.91 -3.76
CA ILE A 123 8.47 1.11 -2.56
C ILE A 123 9.03 -0.29 -2.80
N LYS A 124 10.04 -0.65 -2.02
CA LYS A 124 10.71 -1.94 -2.14
C LYS A 124 9.90 -3.07 -1.51
N LYS A 125 10.32 -4.30 -1.81
CA LYS A 125 9.64 -5.52 -1.36
C LYS A 125 9.38 -5.53 0.14
N GLY A 126 8.20 -6.01 0.54
CA GLY A 126 7.86 -6.28 1.95
C GLY A 126 7.62 -5.04 2.81
N VAL A 127 7.61 -3.84 2.23
CA VAL A 127 7.36 -2.60 2.96
C VAL A 127 5.93 -2.59 3.52
N ILE A 128 5.78 -2.08 4.74
CA ILE A 128 4.48 -1.82 5.36
C ILE A 128 4.29 -0.32 5.47
N ILE A 129 3.20 0.20 4.93
CA ILE A 129 2.85 1.63 4.97
C ILE A 129 1.60 1.84 5.80
N GLY A 130 1.77 2.39 6.99
CA GLY A 130 0.71 2.65 7.96
C GLY A 130 -0.33 3.65 7.48
N SER A 131 -1.52 3.56 8.09
CA SER A 131 -2.70 4.33 7.71
C SER A 131 -2.42 5.84 7.64
N GLY A 132 -2.84 6.49 6.57
CA GLY A 132 -2.75 7.94 6.43
C GLY A 132 -1.36 8.48 6.07
N ALA A 133 -0.32 7.64 5.96
CA ALA A 133 1.03 8.10 5.65
C ALA A 133 1.12 8.77 4.26
N LYS A 134 2.02 9.75 4.13
CA LYS A 134 2.28 10.48 2.88
C LYS A 134 3.75 10.28 2.51
N VAL A 135 4.01 9.55 1.44
CA VAL A 135 5.35 9.33 0.89
C VAL A 135 5.45 10.12 -0.40
N LEU A 136 6.29 11.17 -0.40
CA LEU A 136 6.24 12.23 -1.40
C LEU A 136 7.58 12.40 -2.12
N GLY A 137 7.52 12.40 -3.45
CA GLY A 137 8.67 12.65 -4.32
C GLY A 137 9.32 11.39 -4.87
N ASN A 138 10.35 11.58 -5.70
CA ASN A 138 11.17 10.48 -6.21
C ASN A 138 12.16 10.00 -5.13
N ILE A 139 11.62 9.31 -4.12
CA ILE A 139 12.36 8.73 -3.00
C ILE A 139 12.16 7.22 -2.96
N THR A 140 13.07 6.52 -2.30
CA THR A 140 13.04 5.07 -2.13
C THR A 140 12.78 4.67 -0.69
N ILE A 141 11.82 3.78 -0.49
CA ILE A 141 11.56 3.10 0.79
C ILE A 141 12.12 1.69 0.67
N GLY A 142 13.18 1.40 1.42
CA GLY A 142 13.96 0.16 1.35
C GLY A 142 13.19 -1.08 1.80
N GLU A 143 13.70 -2.26 1.44
CA GLU A 143 13.03 -3.54 1.69
C GLU A 143 12.67 -3.74 3.16
N ASN A 144 11.47 -4.26 3.41
CA ASN A 144 10.91 -4.51 4.75
C ASN A 144 10.90 -3.30 5.69
N ALA A 145 11.07 -2.08 5.18
CA ALA A 145 10.91 -0.88 5.98
C ALA A 145 9.45 -0.72 6.42
N LYS A 146 9.25 -0.02 7.54
CA LYS A 146 7.93 0.26 8.10
C LYS A 146 7.73 1.77 8.15
N ILE A 147 6.65 2.25 7.55
CA ILE A 147 6.25 3.66 7.64
C ILE A 147 5.10 3.76 8.64
N GLY A 148 5.28 4.56 9.68
CA GLY A 148 4.26 4.78 10.70
C GLY A 148 3.02 5.47 10.15
N SER A 149 1.89 5.24 10.82
CA SER A 149 0.63 5.93 10.49
C SER A 149 0.79 7.45 10.56
N ASN A 150 0.16 8.15 9.61
CA ASN A 150 0.23 9.61 9.43
C ASN A 150 1.65 10.21 9.26
N ALA A 151 2.68 9.38 9.05
CA ALA A 151 4.02 9.89 8.80
C ALA A 151 4.09 10.63 7.45
N VAL A 152 4.91 11.69 7.38
CA VAL A 152 5.18 12.43 6.13
C VAL A 152 6.64 12.21 5.73
N VAL A 153 6.86 11.31 4.78
CA VAL A 153 8.17 10.86 4.33
C VAL A 153 8.56 11.62 3.06
N VAL A 154 9.64 12.39 3.16
CA VAL A 154 10.16 13.25 2.08
C VAL A 154 11.63 12.97 1.75
N LYS A 155 12.20 11.90 2.32
CA LYS A 155 13.57 11.42 2.12
C LYS A 155 13.57 9.90 2.07
N ASP A 156 14.62 9.32 1.51
CA ASP A 156 14.81 7.87 1.45
C ASP A 156 14.81 7.25 2.86
N VAL A 157 14.27 6.04 2.95
CA VAL A 157 14.27 5.21 4.16
C VAL A 157 15.01 3.92 3.83
N GLY A 158 16.03 3.58 4.64
CA GLY A 158 16.81 2.35 4.46
C GLY A 158 16.00 1.08 4.74
N ALA A 159 16.52 -0.05 4.26
CA ALA A 159 15.90 -1.36 4.49
C ALA A 159 15.82 -1.73 5.98
N ASN A 160 14.74 -2.40 6.38
CA ASN A 160 14.44 -2.82 7.76
C ASN A 160 14.38 -1.67 8.79
N LEU A 161 14.29 -0.41 8.34
CA LEU A 161 14.14 0.74 9.22
C LEU A 161 12.67 1.09 9.42
N THR A 162 12.36 1.75 10.54
CA THR A 162 11.03 2.30 10.80
C THR A 162 11.09 3.82 10.78
N ALA A 163 10.26 4.45 9.94
CA ALA A 163 10.16 5.91 9.83
C ALA A 163 8.80 6.40 10.34
N VAL A 164 8.78 7.39 11.23
CA VAL A 164 7.57 7.93 11.86
C VAL A 164 7.62 9.46 11.97
N GLY A 165 6.47 10.11 12.13
CA GLY A 165 6.38 11.56 12.41
C GLY A 165 6.28 12.47 11.18
N ILE A 166 6.26 13.79 11.43
CA ILE A 166 6.07 14.84 10.43
C ILE A 166 7.11 15.96 10.66
N PRO A 167 8.10 16.16 9.78
CA PRO A 167 8.55 15.20 8.76
C PRO A 167 9.06 13.90 9.41
N ALA A 168 9.04 12.80 8.66
CA ALA A 168 9.40 11.50 9.19
C ALA A 168 10.89 11.42 9.58
N TYR A 169 11.16 10.75 10.70
CA TYR A 169 12.49 10.41 11.19
C TYR A 169 12.57 8.92 11.53
N ILE A 170 13.80 8.37 11.50
CA ILE A 170 14.03 6.95 11.80
C ILE A 170 13.99 6.74 13.31
N ILE A 171 13.26 5.72 13.75
CA ILE A 171 13.33 5.21 15.12
C ILE A 171 14.12 3.91 15.12
N GLU A 172 14.98 3.75 16.12
CA GLU A 172 15.60 2.46 16.41
C GLU A 172 14.52 1.53 16.99
N GLU A 173 14.46 0.30 16.48
CA GLU A 173 13.67 -0.75 17.13
C GLU A 173 14.23 -0.93 18.55
N ARG A 174 13.48 -0.48 19.56
CA ARG A 174 13.76 -0.91 20.94
C ARG A 174 13.61 -2.43 20.95
N LYS A 175 14.72 -3.16 20.92
CA LYS A 175 14.75 -4.56 21.37
C LYS A 175 14.23 -4.56 22.80
N ASN A 176 12.94 -4.81 23.00
CA ASN A 176 12.35 -4.82 24.33
C ASN A 176 13.03 -5.90 25.15
N LYS A 177 13.92 -5.49 26.05
CA LYS A 177 14.24 -6.23 27.27
C LYS A 177 12.91 -6.49 27.97
N ASN A 178 12.54 -7.77 28.08
CA ASN A 178 11.52 -8.33 28.98
C ASN A 178 10.77 -7.30 29.84
N ILE A 179 9.73 -6.67 29.27
CA ILE A 179 8.73 -6.02 30.10
C ILE A 179 7.80 -7.15 30.50
N ARG A 180 8.07 -7.76 31.66
CA ARG A 180 7.09 -8.62 32.32
C ARG A 180 5.84 -7.78 32.50
N ALA A 181 4.73 -8.22 31.93
CA ALA A 181 3.43 -7.65 32.20
C ALA A 181 3.28 -7.60 33.73
N ILE A 182 2.98 -6.42 34.25
CA ILE A 182 2.60 -6.25 35.63
C ILE A 182 1.22 -6.88 35.71
N ASP A 183 1.11 -8.01 36.42
CA ASP A 183 -0.15 -8.71 36.67
C ASP A 183 -1.13 -7.71 37.30
N ALA A 184 -2.11 -7.25 36.52
CA ALA A 184 -3.28 -6.59 37.04
C ALA A 184 -4.21 -7.67 37.61
N ASN A 185 -3.86 -8.19 38.79
CA ASN A 185 -4.84 -8.79 39.68
C ASN A 185 -5.83 -7.68 40.04
N CYS A 186 -6.94 -7.61 39.31
CA CYS A 186 -8.13 -6.92 39.79
C CYS A 186 -8.85 -7.94 40.67
N ASP A 187 -8.53 -7.92 41.97
CA ASP A 187 -9.29 -8.65 42.98
C ASP A 187 -10.74 -8.15 42.96
N ASP A 188 -11.66 -9.11 42.88
CA ASP A 188 -13.07 -8.94 43.25
C ASP A 188 -13.19 -8.25 44.62
N LYS A 189 -14.01 -7.19 44.70
CA LYS A 189 -14.88 -6.85 45.85
C LYS A 189 -15.63 -5.53 45.65
N LEU A 190 -16.90 -5.65 45.28
CA LEU A 190 -18.12 -5.15 45.97
C LEU A 190 -19.26 -4.91 44.97
#